data_AF-A0A5B0AQ25-F1
#
_entry.id   AF-A0A5B0AQ25-F1
#
_cell.length_a   1.000
_cell.length_b   1.000
_cell.length_c   1.000
_cell.angle_alpha   90.00
_cell.angle_beta   90.00
_cell.angle_gamma   90.00
#
_symmetry.space_group_name_H-M   'P 1'
#
loop_
_entity.id
_entity.type
_entity.pdbx_description
1 polymer ?
#
loop_
_entity_poly.entity_id
_entity_poly.type
_entity_poly.pdbx_seq_one_letter_code
_entity_poly.pdbx_strand_id
1 'polypeptide(L)'
;MAGRLVGAVEAGFRRLARLRRAPALHPTGLTCTAELEVVDDGGGSWGVPWLDTPGRYTAVVRLSRGAGLPARLPDALGLAVRVEDAAAPGRPLDLLLTSSGSGRTVRRLPLPRADVLGGPYSTLLKYRVGARHRLLAAFPRRDRAPVHGDPASLHRALADGRLVVDLRAGTVGGTWRTFAVLTVGAPLPVPREESVDFDIYGNRLPEFGPGSALAAVRRAAYRGSRAGRHRARSRGHDRDSV
;
A
#
# COMPACT_ATOMS: atom_id res chain seq x y z
N MET A 1 -6.02 7.53 29.23
CA MET A 1 -7.01 7.38 28.13
C MET A 1 -6.45 6.76 26.85
N ALA A 2 -5.27 7.16 26.35
CA ALA A 2 -4.71 6.66 25.09
C ALA A 2 -4.57 5.11 25.01
N GLY A 3 -4.18 4.44 26.10
CA GLY A 3 -4.06 2.97 26.12
C GLY A 3 -5.39 2.22 25.91
N ARG A 4 -6.51 2.76 26.44
CA ARG A 4 -7.85 2.16 26.25
C ARG A 4 -8.31 2.27 24.80
N LEU A 5 -8.06 3.42 24.15
CA LEU A 5 -8.36 3.61 22.73
C LEU A 5 -7.55 2.66 21.84
N VAL A 6 -6.23 2.54 22.07
CA VAL A 6 -5.35 1.64 21.32
C VAL A 6 -5.80 0.18 21.47
N GLY A 7 -6.15 -0.25 22.69
CA GLY A 7 -6.69 -1.59 22.94
C GLY A 7 -8.02 -1.85 22.23
N ALA A 8 -8.94 -0.88 22.25
CA ALA A 8 -10.23 -0.99 21.57
C ALA A 8 -10.07 -1.07 20.04
N VAL A 9 -9.17 -0.28 19.46
CA VAL A 9 -8.84 -0.34 18.02
C VAL A 9 -8.29 -1.72 17.65
N GLU A 10 -7.32 -2.23 18.42
CA GLU A 10 -6.75 -3.56 18.16
C GLU A 10 -7.81 -4.67 18.23
N ALA A 11 -8.66 -4.65 19.26
CA ALA A 11 -9.73 -5.63 19.43
C ALA A 11 -10.77 -5.55 18.31
N GLY A 12 -11.17 -4.33 17.91
CA GLY A 12 -12.12 -4.10 16.83
C GLY A 12 -11.63 -4.63 15.49
N PHE A 13 -10.39 -4.29 15.10
CA PHE A 13 -9.76 -4.79 13.89
C PHE A 13 -9.57 -6.31 13.91
N ARG A 14 -9.23 -6.88 15.07
CA ARG A 14 -9.14 -8.33 15.26
C ARG A 14 -10.48 -9.03 15.04
N ARG A 15 -11.57 -8.50 15.61
CA ARG A 15 -12.92 -9.02 15.41
C ARG A 15 -13.33 -8.93 13.96
N LEU A 16 -13.11 -7.78 13.31
CA LEU A 16 -13.45 -7.57 11.91
C LEU A 16 -12.71 -8.54 10.98
N ALA A 17 -11.40 -8.71 11.17
CA ALA A 17 -10.61 -9.66 10.39
C ALA A 17 -11.09 -11.12 10.58
N ARG A 18 -11.44 -11.52 11.81
CA ARG A 18 -12.01 -12.85 12.08
C ARG A 18 -13.33 -13.08 11.36
N LEU A 19 -14.25 -12.12 11.45
CA LEU A 19 -15.56 -12.20 10.79
C LEU A 19 -15.41 -12.30 9.27
N ARG A 20 -14.44 -11.57 8.70
CA ARG A 20 -14.16 -11.58 7.25
C ARG A 20 -13.33 -12.78 6.79
N ARG A 21 -12.71 -13.53 7.71
CA ARG A 21 -11.65 -14.53 7.43
C ARG A 21 -10.56 -13.99 6.50
N ALA A 22 -10.27 -12.69 6.63
CA ALA A 22 -9.41 -11.92 5.75
C ALA A 22 -8.83 -10.73 6.53
N PRO A 23 -7.86 -9.97 5.97
CA PRO A 23 -7.48 -8.70 6.55
C PRO A 23 -8.70 -7.80 6.87
N ALA A 24 -8.66 -7.10 8.01
CA ALA A 24 -9.75 -6.22 8.45
C ALA A 24 -10.05 -5.12 7.43
N LEU A 25 -9.02 -4.61 6.76
CA LEU A 25 -9.08 -3.73 5.60
C LEU A 25 -8.29 -4.37 4.46
N HIS A 26 -8.61 -4.01 3.23
CA HIS A 26 -8.04 -4.59 2.01
C HIS A 26 -8.25 -6.11 1.85
N PRO A 27 -9.46 -6.65 2.15
CA PRO A 27 -9.71 -8.10 2.16
C PRO A 27 -9.62 -8.75 0.78
N THR A 28 -9.76 -7.96 -0.29
CA THR A 28 -9.76 -8.45 -1.68
C THR A 28 -8.75 -7.64 -2.49
N GLY A 29 -7.92 -8.33 -3.27
CA GLY A 29 -6.89 -7.68 -4.08
C GLY A 29 -5.96 -8.70 -4.72
N LEU A 30 -5.13 -8.23 -5.64
CA LEU A 30 -4.17 -9.02 -6.40
C LEU A 30 -2.74 -8.61 -6.00
N THR A 31 -1.89 -9.61 -5.78
CA THR A 31 -0.46 -9.40 -5.52
C THR A 31 0.30 -9.73 -6.80
N CYS A 32 1.26 -8.88 -7.17
CA CYS A 32 1.97 -8.95 -8.44
C CYS A 32 3.47 -8.73 -8.21
N THR A 33 4.28 -9.25 -9.12
CA THR A 33 5.67 -8.80 -9.25
C THR A 33 5.71 -7.34 -9.68
N ALA A 34 6.81 -6.66 -9.42
CA ALA A 34 7.07 -5.33 -9.92
C ALA A 34 8.57 -5.05 -9.97
N GLU A 35 8.92 -4.05 -10.76
CA GLU A 35 10.23 -3.41 -10.73
C GLU A 35 10.05 -1.96 -10.33
N LEU A 36 10.94 -1.46 -9.49
CA LEU A 36 11.00 -0.05 -9.11
C LEU A 36 12.33 0.53 -9.54
N GLU A 37 12.27 1.63 -10.27
CA GLU A 37 13.43 2.41 -10.68
C GLU A 37 13.40 3.75 -9.95
N VAL A 38 14.37 4.00 -9.07
CA VAL A 38 14.63 5.33 -8.53
C VAL A 38 15.26 6.16 -9.64
N VAL A 39 14.70 7.35 -9.87
CA VAL A 39 15.09 8.24 -10.96
C VAL A 39 15.58 9.57 -10.41
N ASP A 40 16.51 10.18 -11.12
CA ASP A 40 16.83 11.59 -10.95
C ASP A 40 15.79 12.44 -11.70
N ASP A 41 15.08 13.31 -10.99
CA ASP A 41 14.11 14.23 -11.57
C ASP A 41 14.72 15.59 -11.93
N GLY A 42 16.04 15.75 -11.79
CA GLY A 42 16.79 17.00 -12.00
C GLY A 42 16.51 18.06 -10.93
N GLY A 43 15.77 17.73 -9.87
CA GLY A 43 15.51 18.64 -8.76
C GLY A 43 16.53 18.48 -7.62
N GLY A 44 16.41 19.33 -6.60
CA GLY A 44 17.31 19.25 -5.44
C GLY A 44 17.15 17.96 -4.63
N SER A 45 18.24 17.53 -3.98
CA SER A 45 18.30 16.33 -3.15
C SER A 45 17.14 16.21 -2.15
N TRP A 46 16.68 14.97 -1.97
CA TRP A 46 15.70 14.54 -0.98
C TRP A 46 16.27 14.46 0.42
N GLY A 47 17.60 14.41 0.57
CA GLY A 47 18.29 14.17 1.82
C GLY A 47 18.10 12.73 2.29
N VAL A 48 17.91 11.79 1.36
CA VAL A 48 17.77 10.36 1.62
C VAL A 48 18.58 9.65 0.53
N PRO A 49 19.72 9.03 0.86
CA PRO A 49 20.63 8.45 -0.15
C PRO A 49 19.93 7.52 -1.15
N TRP A 50 18.98 6.71 -0.67
CA TRP A 50 18.20 5.80 -1.52
C TRP A 50 17.30 6.52 -2.54
N LEU A 51 16.78 7.70 -2.22
CA LEU A 51 15.97 8.52 -3.15
C LEU A 51 16.84 9.40 -4.07
N ASP A 52 18.09 9.65 -3.67
CA ASP A 52 19.02 10.53 -4.38
C ASP A 52 19.99 9.77 -5.30
N THR A 53 19.94 8.43 -5.30
CA THR A 53 20.82 7.58 -6.11
C THR A 53 19.96 6.77 -7.07
N PRO A 54 20.09 6.99 -8.40
CA PRO A 54 19.40 6.16 -9.38
C PRO A 54 19.71 4.68 -9.20
N GLY A 55 18.68 3.84 -9.28
CA GLY A 55 18.84 2.41 -9.00
C GLY A 55 17.57 1.63 -9.32
N ARG A 56 17.74 0.34 -9.62
CA ARG A 56 16.64 -0.59 -9.93
C ARG A 56 16.52 -1.65 -8.86
N TYR A 57 15.28 -1.94 -8.48
CA TYR A 57 14.96 -2.82 -7.38
C TYR A 57 13.82 -3.76 -7.78
N THR A 58 13.92 -5.01 -7.36
CA THR A 58 12.77 -5.91 -7.38
C THR A 58 11.75 -5.45 -6.34
N ALA A 59 10.48 -5.54 -6.69
CA ALA A 59 9.39 -5.17 -5.81
C ALA A 59 8.23 -6.16 -5.89
N VAL A 60 7.42 -6.16 -4.84
CA VAL A 60 6.12 -6.83 -4.80
C VAL A 60 5.05 -5.78 -4.56
N VAL A 61 4.00 -5.82 -5.37
CA VAL A 61 2.90 -4.86 -5.31
C VAL A 61 1.62 -5.57 -4.97
N ARG A 62 0.77 -4.93 -4.17
CA ARG A 62 -0.61 -5.37 -3.97
C ARG A 62 -1.59 -4.25 -4.28
N LEU A 63 -2.43 -4.50 -5.28
CA LEU A 63 -3.59 -3.68 -5.62
C LEU A 63 -4.83 -4.28 -4.96
N SER A 64 -5.63 -3.47 -4.27
CA SER A 64 -6.69 -4.00 -3.42
C SER A 64 -7.88 -3.06 -3.23
N ARG A 65 -9.02 -3.61 -2.81
CA ARG A 65 -10.22 -2.87 -2.41
C ARG A 65 -10.27 -2.74 -0.90
N GLY A 66 -10.22 -1.51 -0.39
CA GLY A 66 -9.96 -1.20 1.02
C GLY A 66 -11.06 -1.59 1.98
N ALA A 67 -12.30 -1.16 1.75
CA ALA A 67 -13.43 -1.53 2.60
C ALA A 67 -13.92 -2.96 2.29
N GLY A 68 -13.76 -3.41 1.04
CA GLY A 68 -14.28 -4.68 0.55
C GLY A 68 -15.74 -4.59 0.14
N LEU A 69 -16.18 -3.43 -0.35
CA LEU A 69 -17.56 -3.23 -0.82
C LEU A 69 -17.83 -4.08 -2.07
N PRO A 70 -19.11 -4.48 -2.31
CA PRO A 70 -19.51 -5.19 -3.53
C PRO A 70 -18.94 -4.54 -4.79
N ALA A 71 -18.56 -5.34 -5.79
CA ALA A 71 -17.80 -4.88 -6.96
C ALA A 71 -18.46 -3.68 -7.68
N ARG A 72 -19.80 -3.65 -7.75
CA ARG A 72 -20.59 -2.55 -8.35
C ARG A 72 -20.45 -1.18 -7.67
N LEU A 73 -19.98 -1.13 -6.43
CA LEU A 73 -19.79 0.12 -5.69
C LEU A 73 -18.34 0.59 -5.78
N PRO A 74 -18.07 1.90 -5.80
CA PRO A 74 -16.71 2.41 -5.64
C PRO A 74 -16.16 2.04 -4.26
N ASP A 75 -14.83 1.87 -4.16
CA ASP A 75 -14.15 1.55 -2.91
C ASP A 75 -12.87 2.40 -2.78
N ALA A 76 -12.36 2.56 -1.56
CA ALA A 76 -11.03 3.14 -1.35
C ALA A 76 -9.99 2.12 -1.81
N LEU A 77 -9.41 2.34 -3.00
CA LEU A 77 -8.45 1.41 -3.58
C LEU A 77 -7.09 1.54 -2.88
N GLY A 78 -6.44 0.42 -2.59
CA GLY A 78 -5.12 0.37 -1.97
C GLY A 78 -4.04 -0.01 -2.96
N LEU A 79 -2.89 0.66 -2.85
CA LEU A 79 -1.62 0.29 -3.47
C LEU A 79 -0.60 0.08 -2.35
N ALA A 80 -0.18 -1.17 -2.15
CA ALA A 80 0.93 -1.50 -1.28
C ALA A 80 2.14 -1.88 -2.14
N VAL A 81 3.31 -1.38 -1.79
CA VAL A 81 4.58 -1.64 -2.50
C VAL A 81 5.58 -2.09 -1.46
N ARG A 82 6.22 -3.24 -1.71
CA ARG A 82 7.41 -3.71 -1.01
C ARG A 82 8.56 -3.64 -1.98
N VAL A 83 9.59 -2.87 -1.65
CA VAL A 83 10.84 -2.83 -2.39
C VAL A 83 11.82 -3.72 -1.66
N GLU A 84 12.27 -4.78 -2.33
CA GLU A 84 13.23 -5.71 -1.75
C GLU A 84 14.61 -5.07 -1.69
N ASP A 85 15.39 -5.43 -0.68
CA ASP A 85 16.78 -5.00 -0.47
C ASP A 85 17.03 -3.48 -0.50
N ALA A 86 15.99 -2.67 -0.27
CA ALA A 86 16.08 -1.21 -0.38
C ALA A 86 17.02 -0.58 0.67
N ALA A 87 17.08 -1.11 1.89
CA ALA A 87 17.99 -0.60 2.92
C ALA A 87 19.34 -1.31 2.91
N ALA A 88 19.29 -2.63 2.71
CA ALA A 88 20.39 -3.59 2.72
C ALA A 88 19.81 -4.96 2.30
N PRO A 89 20.64 -5.97 1.98
CA PRO A 89 20.17 -7.33 1.71
C PRO A 89 19.26 -7.87 2.82
N GLY A 90 18.08 -8.37 2.43
CA GLY A 90 17.03 -8.85 3.33
C GLY A 90 16.27 -7.76 4.10
N ARG A 91 16.47 -6.48 3.77
CA ARG A 91 15.87 -5.34 4.49
C ARG A 91 14.98 -4.51 3.55
N PRO A 92 13.69 -4.88 3.43
CA PRO A 92 12.79 -4.22 2.49
C PRO A 92 12.30 -2.85 2.98
N LEU A 93 11.72 -2.10 2.05
CA LEU A 93 10.95 -0.88 2.30
C LEU A 93 9.48 -1.12 1.90
N ASP A 94 8.56 -0.86 2.82
CA ASP A 94 7.12 -0.91 2.53
C ASP A 94 6.51 0.48 2.43
N LEU A 95 5.72 0.70 1.38
CA LEU A 95 4.91 1.89 1.17
C LEU A 95 3.44 1.48 1.06
N LEU A 96 2.57 2.17 1.80
CA LEU A 96 1.13 1.94 1.76
C LEU A 96 0.40 3.23 1.35
N LEU A 97 -0.34 3.15 0.26
CA LEU A 97 -1.10 4.25 -0.31
C LEU A 97 -2.56 3.87 -0.54
N THR A 98 -3.44 4.85 -0.46
CA THR A 98 -4.88 4.70 -0.71
C THR A 98 -5.33 5.72 -1.76
N SER A 99 -6.29 5.38 -2.59
CA SER A 99 -6.84 6.26 -3.61
C SER A 99 -7.26 7.60 -3.02
N SER A 100 -6.87 8.69 -3.68
CA SER A 100 -7.07 10.05 -3.20
C SER A 100 -7.22 11.01 -4.36
N GLY A 101 -7.53 12.27 -4.07
CA GLY A 101 -7.51 13.33 -5.09
C GLY A 101 -6.10 13.85 -5.36
N SER A 102 -5.90 14.54 -6.49
CA SER A 102 -4.66 15.25 -6.82
C SER A 102 -4.59 16.66 -6.22
N GLY A 103 -5.75 17.27 -5.96
CA GLY A 103 -5.89 18.65 -5.47
C GLY A 103 -5.39 18.86 -4.03
N ARG A 104 -5.09 20.12 -3.69
CA ARG A 104 -4.49 20.53 -2.39
C ARG A 104 -5.26 20.04 -1.16
N THR A 105 -6.59 20.10 -1.22
CA THR A 105 -7.50 19.75 -0.12
C THR A 105 -7.78 18.26 -0.05
N VAL A 106 -7.92 17.60 -1.21
CA VAL A 106 -8.38 16.22 -1.34
C VAL A 106 -7.27 15.17 -1.37
N ARG A 107 -5.99 15.56 -1.51
CA ARG A 107 -4.85 14.62 -1.51
C ARG A 107 -4.52 13.95 -0.17
N ARG A 108 -5.23 14.34 0.89
CA ARG A 108 -5.17 13.72 2.22
C ARG A 108 -6.44 12.97 2.60
N LEU A 109 -7.40 12.88 1.68
CA LEU A 109 -8.67 12.21 1.90
C LEU A 109 -8.73 10.94 1.05
N PRO A 110 -9.20 9.81 1.62
CA PRO A 110 -9.49 8.64 0.81
C PRO A 110 -10.67 8.97 -0.12
N LEU A 111 -10.49 8.77 -1.42
CA LEU A 111 -11.54 8.95 -2.41
C LEU A 111 -11.93 7.60 -3.01
N PRO A 112 -13.17 7.12 -2.79
CA PRO A 112 -13.66 5.90 -3.39
C PRO A 112 -13.70 6.01 -4.92
N ARG A 113 -13.30 4.94 -5.61
CA ARG A 113 -13.40 4.82 -7.06
C ARG A 113 -13.43 3.35 -7.48
N ALA A 114 -13.82 3.12 -8.73
CA ALA A 114 -13.80 1.79 -9.35
C ALA A 114 -12.50 1.54 -10.13
N ASP A 115 -12.00 2.57 -10.82
CA ASP A 115 -10.84 2.49 -11.72
C ASP A 115 -9.51 2.72 -10.99
N VAL A 116 -8.59 1.75 -11.07
CA VAL A 116 -7.26 1.84 -10.45
C VAL A 116 -6.36 2.88 -11.11
N LEU A 117 -6.62 3.23 -12.38
CA LEU A 117 -5.88 4.26 -13.14
C LEU A 117 -6.53 5.64 -13.06
N GLY A 118 -7.75 5.71 -12.52
CA GLY A 118 -8.60 6.90 -12.44
C GLY A 118 -8.11 8.06 -11.54
N GLY A 119 -6.86 8.05 -11.06
CA GLY A 119 -6.33 9.08 -10.17
C GLY A 119 -5.18 8.59 -9.28
N PRO A 120 -4.62 9.49 -8.45
CA PRO A 120 -3.50 9.14 -7.59
C PRO A 120 -3.91 8.29 -6.39
N TYR A 121 -2.90 7.65 -5.80
CA TYR A 121 -2.92 7.13 -4.45
C TYR A 121 -2.04 8.02 -3.57
N SER A 122 -2.33 8.11 -2.28
CA SER A 122 -1.59 8.92 -1.32
C SER A 122 -1.38 8.16 -0.02
N THR A 123 -0.29 8.44 0.67
CA THR A 123 -0.08 7.96 2.05
C THR A 123 -1.05 8.59 3.05
N LEU A 124 -1.77 9.65 2.65
CA LEU A 124 -2.69 10.51 3.42
C LEU A 124 -2.04 11.26 4.59
N LEU A 125 -1.10 10.61 5.28
CA LEU A 125 -0.27 11.11 6.35
C LEU A 125 1.13 11.43 5.82
N LYS A 126 1.77 12.39 6.48
CA LYS A 126 3.12 12.82 6.15
C LYS A 126 4.14 11.72 6.48
N TYR A 127 5.08 11.53 5.57
CA TYR A 127 6.33 10.82 5.76
C TYR A 127 7.43 11.81 6.10
N ARG A 128 8.39 11.36 6.90
CA ARG A 128 9.70 11.98 6.97
C ARG A 128 10.47 11.58 5.72
N VAL A 129 11.08 12.56 5.06
CA VAL A 129 11.93 12.44 3.87
C VAL A 129 13.11 13.38 4.11
N GLY A 130 14.24 12.79 4.53
CA GLY A 130 15.39 13.53 5.03
C GLY A 130 15.00 14.38 6.24
N ALA A 131 15.41 15.65 6.21
CA ALA A 131 15.06 16.64 7.24
C ALA A 131 13.62 17.16 7.14
N ARG A 132 12.84 16.76 6.14
CA ARG A 132 11.54 17.39 5.81
C ARG A 132 10.38 16.41 5.90
N HIS A 133 9.17 16.94 6.03
CA HIS A 133 7.94 16.15 5.95
C HIS A 133 7.26 16.33 4.60
N ARG A 134 6.85 15.22 3.98
CA ARG A 134 6.21 15.16 2.66
C ARG A 134 5.04 14.19 2.65
N LEU A 135 4.08 14.37 1.75
CA LEU A 135 3.19 13.29 1.35
C LEU A 135 3.88 12.49 0.26
N LEU A 136 3.66 11.18 0.25
CA LEU A 136 3.99 10.35 -0.90
C LEU A 136 2.71 10.03 -1.65
N ALA A 137 2.82 9.97 -2.97
CA ALA A 137 1.73 9.65 -3.85
C ALA A 137 2.19 8.77 -5.00
N ALA A 138 1.27 8.01 -5.56
CA ALA A 138 1.50 7.18 -6.73
C ALA A 138 0.52 7.62 -7.81
N PHE A 139 1.04 7.97 -8.98
CA PHE A 139 0.28 8.47 -10.12
C PHE A 139 0.32 7.43 -11.25
N PRO A 140 -0.73 6.60 -11.40
CA PRO A 140 -0.80 5.67 -12.50
C PRO A 140 -0.78 6.42 -13.83
N ARG A 141 0.03 5.96 -14.78
CA ARG A 141 -0.02 6.45 -16.16
C ARG A 141 -1.31 5.95 -16.79
N ARG A 142 -2.01 6.84 -17.51
CA ARG A 142 -3.27 6.53 -18.19
C ARG A 142 -3.01 6.25 -19.66
N ASP A 143 -2.34 5.13 -19.92
CA ASP A 143 -1.96 4.68 -21.25
C ASP A 143 -2.93 3.66 -21.86
N ARG A 144 -4.02 3.33 -21.14
CA ARG A 144 -5.01 2.33 -21.54
C ARG A 144 -6.40 2.62 -20.98
N ALA A 145 -7.36 1.78 -21.36
CA ALA A 145 -8.72 1.82 -20.86
C ALA A 145 -8.80 1.67 -19.31
N PRO A 146 -9.85 2.20 -18.66
CA PRO A 146 -10.06 2.04 -17.22
C PRO A 146 -9.97 0.58 -16.76
N VAL A 147 -9.31 0.33 -15.64
CA VAL A 147 -9.14 -1.01 -15.07
C VAL A 147 -9.86 -1.08 -13.74
N HIS A 148 -10.90 -1.90 -13.66
CA HIS A 148 -11.65 -2.06 -12.41
C HIS A 148 -10.78 -2.69 -11.32
N GLY A 149 -10.91 -2.21 -10.07
CA GLY A 149 -10.06 -2.64 -8.95
C GLY A 149 -10.37 -4.02 -8.36
N ASP A 150 -11.19 -4.85 -9.01
CA ASP A 150 -11.38 -6.24 -8.61
C ASP A 150 -10.25 -7.15 -9.14
N PRO A 151 -9.95 -8.28 -8.49
CA PRO A 151 -8.83 -9.13 -8.88
C PRO A 151 -8.90 -9.70 -10.30
N ALA A 152 -10.09 -10.02 -10.81
CA ALA A 152 -10.23 -10.62 -12.14
C ALA A 152 -9.96 -9.58 -13.24
N SER A 153 -10.43 -8.36 -13.06
CA SER A 153 -10.12 -7.25 -13.97
C SER A 153 -8.65 -6.85 -13.92
N LEU A 154 -8.04 -6.82 -12.73
CA LEU A 154 -6.60 -6.61 -12.57
C LEU A 154 -5.77 -7.70 -13.25
N HIS A 155 -6.16 -8.97 -13.09
CA HIS A 155 -5.46 -10.10 -13.70
C HIS A 155 -5.47 -9.99 -15.23
N ARG A 156 -6.64 -9.73 -15.83
CA ARG A 156 -6.77 -9.51 -17.29
C ARG A 156 -5.91 -8.35 -17.76
N ALA A 157 -5.99 -7.19 -17.09
CA ALA A 157 -5.22 -6.03 -17.48
C ALA A 157 -3.70 -6.25 -17.43
N LEU A 158 -3.21 -7.10 -16.53
CA LEU A 158 -1.79 -7.45 -16.41
C LEU A 158 -1.35 -8.57 -17.34
N ALA A 159 -2.29 -9.38 -17.85
CA ALA A 159 -2.03 -10.28 -18.97
C ALA A 159 -1.83 -9.49 -20.28
N ASP A 160 -2.56 -8.38 -20.45
CA ASP A 160 -2.48 -7.53 -21.65
C ASP A 160 -1.29 -6.56 -21.63
N GLY A 161 -0.71 -6.27 -20.45
CA GLY A 161 0.50 -5.45 -20.35
C GLY A 161 0.78 -4.91 -18.95
N ARG A 162 1.97 -4.33 -18.76
CA ARG A 162 2.44 -3.80 -17.47
C ARG A 162 1.74 -2.51 -17.07
N LEU A 163 1.37 -2.32 -15.80
CA LEU A 163 0.89 -1.01 -15.33
C LEU A 163 2.06 -0.16 -14.85
N VAL A 164 2.17 1.07 -15.33
CA VAL A 164 3.26 1.99 -14.93
C VAL A 164 2.72 3.08 -14.01
N VAL A 165 3.43 3.34 -12.91
CA VAL A 165 3.00 4.26 -11.87
C VAL A 165 4.17 5.13 -11.44
N ASP A 166 4.03 6.44 -11.53
CA ASP A 166 5.06 7.36 -11.04
C ASP A 166 4.89 7.55 -9.52
N LEU A 167 5.93 7.24 -8.75
CA LEU A 167 5.98 7.54 -7.33
C LEU A 167 6.53 8.95 -7.12
N ARG A 168 5.76 9.76 -6.39
CA ARG A 168 6.02 11.19 -6.22
C ARG A 168 5.99 11.57 -4.76
N ALA A 169 6.78 12.58 -4.40
CA ALA A 169 6.75 13.22 -3.10
C ALA A 169 6.45 14.72 -3.26
N GLY A 170 5.68 15.26 -2.33
CA GLY A 170 5.24 16.65 -2.39
C GLY A 170 4.83 17.18 -1.03
N THR A 171 4.73 18.50 -0.88
CA THR A 171 4.12 19.08 0.31
C THR A 171 2.60 19.09 0.17
N VAL A 172 1.89 19.28 1.28
CA VAL A 172 0.41 19.35 1.26
C VAL A 172 -0.11 20.43 0.30
N GLY A 173 0.61 21.54 0.11
CA GLY A 173 0.22 22.61 -0.82
C GLY A 173 1.02 22.65 -2.12
N GLY A 174 2.19 22.02 -2.17
CA GLY A 174 3.17 22.19 -3.24
C GLY A 174 2.96 21.29 -4.45
N THR A 175 3.94 21.38 -5.34
CA THR A 175 4.09 20.54 -6.53
C THR A 175 4.55 19.12 -6.14
N TRP A 176 4.19 18.18 -7.00
CA TRP A 176 4.67 16.80 -6.91
C TRP A 176 5.97 16.68 -7.69
N ARG A 177 6.95 16.00 -7.11
CA ARG A 177 8.22 15.65 -7.73
C ARG A 177 8.34 14.14 -7.77
N THR A 178 8.69 13.57 -8.92
CA THR A 178 8.86 12.13 -9.10
C THR A 178 10.19 11.72 -8.48
N PHE A 179 10.22 10.60 -7.76
CA PHE A 179 11.47 10.02 -7.25
C PHE A 179 11.67 8.60 -7.74
N ALA A 180 10.60 7.93 -8.18
CA ALA A 180 10.71 6.59 -8.73
C ALA A 180 9.58 6.29 -9.73
N VAL A 181 9.81 5.31 -10.59
CA VAL A 181 8.82 4.72 -11.47
C VAL A 181 8.63 3.26 -11.06
N LEU A 182 7.38 2.86 -10.86
CA LEU A 182 6.98 1.50 -10.51
C LEU A 182 6.31 0.85 -11.72
N THR A 183 6.85 -0.27 -12.17
CA THR A 183 6.32 -1.08 -13.26
C THR A 183 5.73 -2.36 -12.68
N VAL A 184 4.41 -2.47 -12.66
CA VAL A 184 3.68 -3.62 -12.12
C VAL A 184 3.60 -4.72 -13.16
N GLY A 185 4.07 -5.90 -12.75
CA GLY A 185 4.22 -7.09 -13.56
C GLY A 185 3.14 -8.14 -13.35
N ALA A 186 3.54 -9.40 -13.52
CA ALA A 186 2.62 -10.53 -13.55
C ALA A 186 2.00 -10.78 -12.16
N PRO A 187 0.75 -11.25 -12.10
CA PRO A 187 0.17 -11.73 -10.87
C PRO A 187 1.02 -12.85 -10.26
N LEU A 188 1.29 -12.77 -8.96
CA LEU A 188 1.92 -13.84 -8.22
C LEU A 188 0.87 -14.87 -7.80
N PRO A 189 1.18 -16.18 -7.81
CA PRO A 189 0.28 -17.24 -7.36
C PRO A 189 0.23 -17.30 -5.84
N VAL A 190 -0.21 -16.20 -5.21
CA VAL A 190 -0.35 -16.09 -3.77
C VAL A 190 -1.79 -16.41 -3.41
N PRO A 191 -2.05 -17.44 -2.58
CA PRO A 191 -3.39 -17.71 -2.09
C PRO A 191 -4.01 -16.46 -1.45
N ARG A 192 -5.33 -16.27 -1.60
CA ARG A 192 -6.03 -15.09 -1.09
C ARG A 192 -5.82 -14.89 0.42
N GLU A 193 -5.61 -16.00 1.13
CA GLU A 193 -5.37 -16.10 2.55
C GLU A 193 -3.94 -15.68 2.94
N GLU A 194 -2.99 -15.75 2.01
CA GLU A 194 -1.56 -15.49 2.19
C GLU A 194 -1.16 -14.10 1.67
N SER A 195 -1.88 -13.05 2.07
CA SER A 195 -1.42 -11.69 1.76
C SER A 195 -0.04 -11.43 2.37
N VAL A 196 0.90 -10.91 1.56
CA VAL A 196 2.16 -10.34 2.04
C VAL A 196 1.88 -9.39 3.20
N ASP A 197 2.54 -9.61 4.33
CA ASP A 197 2.39 -8.80 5.53
C ASP A 197 3.22 -7.52 5.38
N PHE A 198 2.66 -6.51 4.72
CA PHE A 198 3.26 -5.17 4.61
C PHE A 198 3.30 -4.48 5.99
N ASP A 199 4.46 -3.96 6.38
CA ASP A 199 4.71 -3.25 7.63
C ASP A 199 5.61 -2.01 7.42
N ILE A 200 4.98 -0.86 7.21
CA ILE A 200 5.66 0.43 7.02
C ILE A 200 6.45 0.94 8.24
N TYR A 201 6.27 0.34 9.42
CA TYR A 201 6.99 0.74 10.63
C TYR A 201 8.22 -0.12 10.86
N GLY A 202 8.17 -1.39 10.45
CA GLY A 202 9.31 -2.32 10.43
C GLY A 202 10.18 -2.18 9.18
N ASN A 203 9.56 -2.00 8.01
CA ASN A 203 10.21 -1.95 6.71
C ASN A 203 10.26 -0.50 6.21
N ARG A 204 11.25 0.24 6.69
CA ARG A 204 11.48 1.67 6.38
C ARG A 204 12.97 1.93 6.29
N LEU A 205 13.36 3.03 5.65
CA LEU A 205 14.76 3.44 5.58
C LEU A 205 15.10 4.43 6.71
N PRO A 206 16.39 4.61 7.02
CA PRO A 206 16.85 5.81 7.69
C PRO A 206 16.32 7.04 6.94
N GLU A 207 15.72 7.96 7.67
CA GLU A 207 15.25 9.23 7.12
C GLU A 207 14.11 9.18 6.11
N PHE A 208 13.58 7.99 5.86
CA PHE A 208 12.42 7.78 5.02
C PHE A 208 11.43 6.82 5.66
N GLY A 209 10.32 7.36 6.17
CA GLY A 209 9.29 6.54 6.79
C GLY A 209 8.11 7.34 7.33
N PRO A 210 7.08 6.65 7.83
CA PRO A 210 5.86 7.31 8.31
C PRO A 210 6.15 8.27 9.45
N GLY A 211 5.47 9.42 9.46
CA GLY A 211 5.46 10.30 10.63
C GLY A 211 4.81 9.67 11.86
N SER A 212 4.88 10.38 13.00
CA SER A 212 4.33 9.91 14.28
C SER A 212 2.80 10.01 14.37
N ALA A 213 2.17 10.82 13.51
CA ALA A 213 0.73 10.99 13.47
C ALA A 213 0.00 9.64 13.31
N LEU A 214 -0.92 9.34 14.22
CA LEU A 214 -1.70 8.09 14.27
C LEU A 214 -0.86 6.80 14.36
N ALA A 215 0.44 6.87 14.65
CA ALA A 215 1.30 5.69 14.61
C ALA A 215 0.87 4.59 15.59
N ALA A 216 0.49 4.96 16.82
CA ALA A 216 -0.02 4.01 17.80
C ALA A 216 -1.34 3.34 17.35
N VAL A 217 -2.24 4.13 16.77
CA VAL A 217 -3.53 3.65 16.24
C VAL A 217 -3.32 2.69 15.07
N ARG A 218 -2.48 3.05 14.09
CA ARG A 218 -2.17 2.19 12.93
C ARG A 218 -1.51 0.87 13.36
N ARG A 219 -0.54 0.92 14.27
CA ARG A 219 0.11 -0.30 14.80
C ARG A 219 -0.89 -1.23 15.49
N ALA A 220 -1.79 -0.68 16.30
CA ALA A 220 -2.86 -1.45 16.92
C ALA A 220 -3.81 -2.07 15.89
N ALA A 221 -4.26 -1.29 14.91
CA ALA A 221 -5.10 -1.80 13.82
C ALA A 221 -4.42 -2.94 13.04
N TYR A 222 -3.13 -2.81 12.71
CA TYR A 222 -2.36 -3.83 12.00
C TYR A 222 -2.17 -5.10 12.83
N ARG A 223 -1.79 -4.99 14.12
CA ARG A 223 -1.70 -6.15 15.02
C ARG A 223 -3.04 -6.86 15.16
N GLY A 224 -4.12 -6.10 15.35
CA GLY A 224 -5.47 -6.62 15.47
C GLY A 224 -5.86 -7.42 14.24
N SER A 225 -5.75 -6.80 13.06
CA SER A 225 -6.05 -7.41 11.77
C SER A 225 -5.27 -8.72 11.54
N ARG A 226 -3.94 -8.71 11.75
CA ARG A 226 -3.09 -9.89 11.61
C ARG A 226 -3.50 -11.02 12.58
N ALA A 227 -3.64 -10.71 13.86
CA ALA A 227 -4.07 -11.69 14.85
C ALA A 227 -5.46 -12.28 14.56
N GLY A 228 -6.34 -11.51 13.92
CA GLY A 228 -7.67 -11.94 13.54
C GLY A 228 -7.69 -12.90 12.35
N ARG A 229 -6.91 -12.63 11.30
CA ARG A 229 -6.87 -13.45 10.08
C ARG A 229 -6.12 -14.78 10.26
N HIS A 230 -5.07 -14.83 11.09
CA HIS A 230 -4.30 -16.07 11.29
C HIS A 230 -5.00 -17.09 12.19
N ARG A 231 -5.73 -16.67 13.24
CA ARG A 231 -6.44 -17.61 14.14
C ARG A 231 -7.64 -18.32 13.52
N ALA A 232 -8.09 -17.91 12.34
CA ALA A 232 -9.06 -18.68 11.55
C ALA A 232 -8.42 -19.91 10.88
N ARG A 233 -7.08 -19.94 10.70
CA ARG A 233 -6.34 -21.06 10.08
C ARG A 233 -6.27 -22.29 10.98
N SER A 234 -6.31 -22.12 12.31
CA SER A 234 -6.09 -23.20 13.29
C SER A 234 -7.35 -23.90 13.81
N ARG A 235 -8.53 -23.70 13.19
CA ARG A 235 -9.80 -24.36 13.56
C ARG A 235 -10.42 -25.23 12.45
N GLY A 236 -9.68 -25.45 11.35
CA GLY A 236 -10.14 -26.24 10.20
C GLY A 236 -9.38 -27.54 9.95
N HIS A 237 -8.47 -27.95 10.84
CA HIS A 237 -7.65 -29.16 10.69
C HIS A 237 -7.94 -30.22 11.76
N ASP A 238 -9.03 -30.08 12.54
CA ASP A 238 -9.33 -30.95 13.68
C ASP A 238 -10.73 -31.59 13.60
N ARG A 239 -11.25 -31.74 12.38
CA ARG A 239 -12.47 -32.51 12.09
C ARG A 239 -12.27 -33.20 10.75
N ASP A 240 -11.55 -34.32 10.80
CA ASP A 240 -11.67 -35.50 9.91
C ASP A 240 -10.59 -36.49 10.34
N SER A 241 -10.81 -37.13 11.49
CA SER A 241 -10.10 -38.32 11.96
C SER A 241 -10.94 -38.98 13.05
N VAL A 242 -12.00 -39.66 12.61
CA VAL A 242 -12.61 -40.80 13.32
C VAL A 242 -12.95 -41.84 12.25
#